data_AF-A6IPR4-F1
#
_entry.id   AF-A6IPR4-F1
#
_cell.length_a   1.000
_cell.length_b   1.000
_cell.length_c   1.000
_cell.angle_alpha   90.00
_cell.angle_beta   90.00
_cell.angle_gamma   90.00
#
_symmetry.space_group_name_H-M   'P 1'
#
loop_
_entity.id
_entity.type
_entity.pdbx_description
1 polymer ?
#
loop_
_entity_poly.entity_id
_entity_poly.type
_entity_poly.pdbx_seq_one_letter_code
_entity_poly.pdbx_strand_id
1 'polypeptide(L)' 'MKIFNSTFVKFNKASINMLRIVESYTAWGYPFLKSVNEFINKQSYGKINKKKSVLTDNSLIALGKFGIICMEDLIHEI' A
#
# COMPACT_ATOMS: atom_id res chain seq x y z
N MET A 1 6.21 -0.99 -19.75
CA MET A 1 6.65 -1.83 -18.62
C MET A 1 6.87 -0.92 -17.43
N LYS A 2 6.14 -1.11 -16.31
CA LYS A 2 6.42 -0.34 -15.09
C LYS A 2 7.42 -1.12 -14.25
N ILE A 3 8.55 -0.51 -13.94
CA ILE A 3 9.64 -1.06 -13.13
C ILE A 3 9.65 -0.35 -11.77
N PHE A 4 10.03 -1.05 -10.70
CA PHE A 4 10.06 -0.55 -9.32
C PHE A 4 8.70 -0.16 -8.72
N ASN A 5 7.63 -0.92 -8.99
CA ASN A 5 6.40 -0.81 -8.21
C ASN A 5 6.47 -1.71 -6.98
N SER A 6 5.91 -1.24 -5.87
CA SER A 6 5.69 -2.03 -4.66
C SER A 6 4.24 -1.96 -4.24
N THR A 7 3.77 -3.03 -3.59
CA THR A 7 2.42 -3.15 -3.06
C THR A 7 2.44 -4.00 -1.81
N PHE A 8 1.60 -3.65 -0.83
CA PHE A 8 1.41 -4.47 0.36
C PHE A 8 0.37 -5.55 0.07
N VAL A 9 0.66 -6.78 0.48
CA VAL A 9 -0.21 -7.94 0.27
C VAL A 9 -0.41 -8.65 1.61
N LYS A 10 -1.67 -8.94 1.95
CA LYS A 10 -1.99 -9.74 3.13
C LYS A 10 -1.42 -11.14 2.98
N PHE A 11 -0.67 -11.56 4.00
CA PHE A 11 -0.03 -12.88 4.01
C PHE A 11 -1.08 -13.97 4.25
N ASN A 12 -1.23 -14.86 3.28
CA ASN A 12 -2.07 -16.05 3.37
C ASN A 12 -1.45 -17.18 2.54
N LYS A 13 -1.94 -18.41 2.69
CA LYS A 13 -1.38 -19.58 2.00
C LYS A 13 -1.38 -19.44 0.46
N ALA A 14 -2.40 -18.79 -0.10
CA ALA A 14 -2.48 -18.53 -1.54
C ALA A 14 -1.46 -17.46 -1.98
N SER A 15 -1.34 -16.36 -1.25
CA SER A 15 -0.39 -15.27 -1.50
C SER A 15 1.05 -15.78 -1.49
N ILE A 16 1.41 -16.66 -0.56
CA ILE A 16 2.75 -17.27 -0.50
C ILE A 16 3.02 -18.09 -1.76
N ASN A 17 2.04 -18.90 -2.17
CA ASN A 17 2.18 -19.71 -3.37
C ASN A 17 2.31 -18.85 -4.63
N MET A 18 1.58 -17.74 -4.70
CA MET A 18 1.73 -16.75 -5.77
C MET A 18 3.12 -16.08 -5.74
N LEU A 19 3.61 -15.66 -4.57
CA LEU A 19 4.92 -15.02 -4.40
C LEU A 19 6.07 -15.96 -4.79
N ARG A 20 5.94 -17.26 -4.50
CA ARG A 20 6.94 -18.27 -4.88
C ARG A 20 7.08 -18.43 -6.40
N ILE A 21 6.00 -18.26 -7.16
CA ILE A 21 6.04 -18.32 -8.63
C ILE A 21 6.77 -17.10 -9.21
N VAL A 22 6.63 -15.93 -8.58
CA VAL A 22 7.21 -14.66 -9.05
C VAL A 22 8.50 -14.27 -8.34
N GLU A 23 9.09 -15.19 -7.57
CA GLU A 23 10.26 -14.96 -6.72
C GLU A 23 11.48 -14.44 -7.50
N SER A 24 11.67 -14.89 -8.74
CA SER A 24 12.77 -14.43 -9.61
C SER A 24 12.60 -13.00 -10.14
N TYR A 25 11.39 -12.45 -10.09
CA TYR A 25 11.06 -11.13 -10.64
C TYR A 25 10.79 -10.08 -9.57
N THR A 26 10.59 -10.48 -8.31
CA THR A 26 10.10 -9.60 -7.24
C THR A 26 10.82 -9.87 -5.93
N ALA A 27 11.37 -8.82 -5.32
CA ALA A 27 11.83 -8.86 -3.93
C ALA A 27 10.64 -8.61 -2.99
N TRP A 28 10.46 -9.46 -1.99
CA TRP A 28 9.40 -9.33 -0.99
C TRP A 28 9.92 -9.64 0.41
N GLY A 29 9.26 -9.09 1.44
CA GLY A 29 9.64 -9.22 2.83
C GLY A 29 8.67 -8.51 3.76
N TYR A 30 8.90 -8.60 5.06
CA TYR A 30 8.08 -7.90 6.05
C TYR A 30 8.51 -6.45 6.19
N PRO A 31 7.57 -5.49 6.13
CA PRO A 31 7.91 -4.09 6.28
C PRO A 31 8.15 -3.74 7.75
N PHE A 32 9.00 -2.75 7.99
CA PHE A 32 9.12 -2.09 9.29
C PHE A 32 8.25 -0.84 9.32
N LEU A 33 7.73 -0.44 10.50
CA LEU A 33 6.80 0.69 10.63
C LEU A 33 7.34 1.98 9.98
N LYS A 34 8.63 2.28 10.17
CA LYS A 34 9.28 3.44 9.52
C LYS A 34 9.27 3.32 8.00
N SER A 35 9.49 2.14 7.44
CA SER A 35 9.46 1.89 6.00
C SER A 35 8.05 2.04 5.43
N VAL A 36 7.01 1.59 6.16
CA VAL A 36 5.61 1.82 5.78
C VAL A 36 5.30 3.31 5.73
N ASN A 37 5.69 4.04 6.78
CA ASN A 37 5.44 5.47 6.88
C ASN A 37 6.13 6.27 5.76
N GLU A 38 7.42 5.99 5.50
CA GLU A 38 8.13 6.62 4.39
C GLU A 38 7.53 6.26 3.02
N PHE A 39 7.08 5.02 2.84
CA PHE A 39 6.48 4.58 1.59
C PHE A 39 5.15 5.30 1.33
N ILE A 40 4.30 5.38 2.35
CA ILE A 40 3.00 6.05 2.22
C ILE A 40 3.21 7.55 1.96
N ASN A 41 4.13 8.21 2.69
CA ASN A 41 4.38 9.64 2.46
C ASN A 41 5.02 9.97 1.11
N LYS A 42 5.88 9.08 0.56
CA LYS A 42 6.63 9.37 -0.68
C LYS A 42 5.97 8.84 -1.95
N GLN A 43 5.23 7.73 -1.87
CA GLN A 43 4.79 6.97 -3.04
C GLN A 43 3.31 6.56 -3.01
N SER A 44 2.55 6.97 -1.98
CA SER A 44 1.13 6.62 -1.97
C SER A 44 0.36 7.42 -3.01
N TYR A 45 -0.33 6.67 -3.86
CA TYR A 45 -1.34 7.21 -4.74
C TYR A 45 -2.66 6.56 -4.38
N GLY A 46 -3.65 7.40 -4.07
CA GLY A 46 -5.02 6.97 -3.85
C GLY A 46 -5.73 6.83 -5.17
N LYS A 47 -6.60 5.82 -5.30
CA LYS A 47 -7.51 5.72 -6.43
C LYS A 47 -8.84 6.39 -6.06
N ILE A 48 -8.93 7.71 -6.28
CA ILE A 48 -10.12 8.51 -5.98
C ILE A 48 -10.95 8.62 -7.26
N ASN A 49 -12.23 8.23 -7.23
CA ASN A 49 -13.12 8.27 -8.40
C ASN A 49 -12.52 7.61 -9.65
N LYS A 50 -11.87 6.44 -9.46
CA LYS A 50 -11.15 5.66 -10.49
C LYS A 50 -9.91 6.34 -11.09
N LYS A 51 -9.55 7.55 -10.66
CA LYS A 51 -8.34 8.27 -11.07
C LYS A 51 -7.23 8.11 -10.03
N LYS A 52 -5.99 8.10 -10.50
CA LYS A 52 -4.79 8.04 -9.65
C LYS A 52 -4.48 9.46 -9.18
N SER A 53 -4.66 9.73 -7.90
CA SER A 53 -4.37 11.03 -7.28
C SER A 53 -3.30 10.86 -6.22
N VAL A 54 -2.46 11.88 -6.04
CA VAL A 54 -1.50 11.90 -4.93
C VAL A 54 -2.29 12.10 -3.64
N LEU A 55 -1.97 11.32 -2.60
CA LEU A 55 -2.55 11.46 -1.27
C LEU A 55 -1.83 12.60 -0.53
N THR A 56 -2.19 13.84 -0.82
CA THR A 56 -1.60 15.04 -0.19
C THR A 56 -2.39 15.58 0.99
N ASP A 57 -3.70 15.34 1.04
CA ASP A 57 -4.59 15.95 2.03
C ASP A 57 -5.49 14.88 2.66
N ASN A 58 -5.63 14.91 3.99
CA ASN A 58 -6.45 13.96 4.75
C ASN A 58 -7.92 13.95 4.29
N SER A 59 -8.43 15.06 3.74
CA SER A 59 -9.78 15.11 3.15
C SER A 59 -9.95 14.19 1.95
N LEU A 60 -8.87 13.88 1.22
CA LEU A 60 -8.85 12.93 0.09
C LEU A 60 -8.78 11.47 0.55
N ILE A 61 -8.42 11.23 1.82
CA ILE A 61 -8.15 9.92 2.42
C ILE A 61 -9.35 9.44 3.24
N ALA A 62 -10.17 10.37 3.71
CA ALA A 62 -11.37 10.13 4.50
C ALA A 62 -12.33 9.16 3.82
N LEU A 63 -12.04 7.88 3.97
CA LEU A 63 -12.84 6.73 3.58
C LEU A 63 -13.79 6.49 4.76
N GLY A 64 -14.69 7.45 4.99
CA GLY A 64 -15.59 7.44 6.15
C GLY A 64 -16.43 6.18 6.29
N LYS A 65 -16.60 5.40 5.22
CA LYS A 65 -17.24 4.07 5.25
C LYS A 65 -16.39 2.96 5.87
N PHE A 66 -15.07 3.10 5.85
CA PHE A 66 -14.11 2.11 6.35
C PHE A 66 -13.46 2.55 7.67
N GLY A 67 -13.86 3.71 8.23
CA GLY A 67 -13.31 4.22 9.49
C GLY A 67 -11.92 4.84 9.38
N ILE A 68 -11.38 4.98 8.17
CA ILE A 68 -10.07 5.60 7.92
C ILE A 68 -10.28 7.09 7.69
N ILE A 69 -9.86 7.91 8.66
CA ILE A 69 -10.07 9.36 8.67
C ILE A 69 -8.77 10.09 8.31
N CYS A 70 -7.64 9.53 8.71
CA CYS A 70 -6.32 10.12 8.53
C CYS A 70 -5.31 9.13 7.91
N MET A 71 -4.17 9.65 7.43
CA MET A 71 -3.01 8.83 7.02
C MET A 71 -2.55 7.88 8.14
N GLU A 72 -2.61 8.32 9.39
CA GLU A 72 -2.19 7.51 10.53
C GLU A 72 -3.03 6.22 10.65
N ASP A 73 -4.35 6.32 10.46
CA ASP A 73 -5.24 5.16 10.49
C ASP A 73 -4.92 4.18 9.35
N LEU A 74 -4.52 4.71 8.19
CA LEU A 74 -4.09 3.90 7.05
C LEU A 74 -2.78 3.15 7.36
N ILE A 75 -1.83 3.78 8.05
CA ILE A 75 -0.57 3.13 8.48
C ILE A 75 -0.88 2.02 9.49
N HIS A 76 -1.82 2.24 10.41
CA HIS A 76 -2.20 1.23 11.41
C HIS A 76 -2.92 0.01 10.81
N GLU A 77 -3.66 0.20 9.72
CA GLU A 77 -4.38 -0.88 9.03
C GLU A 77 -3.50 -1.75 8.12
N ILE A 78 -2.31 -1.27 7.72
CA ILE A 78 -1.36 -1.98 6.84
C ILE A 78 -0.44 -2.89 7.65
#